data_AF-A0A7Y4Z7X7-F1
#
_entry.id   AF-A0A7Y4Z7X7-F1
#
_cell.length_a   1.000
_cell.length_b   1.000
_cell.length_c   1.000
_cell.angle_alpha   90.00
_cell.angle_beta   90.00
_cell.angle_gamma   90.00
#
_symmetry.space_group_name_H-M   'P 1'
#
loop_
_entity.id
_entity.type
_entity.pdbx_description
1 polymer ?
#
loop_
_entity_poly.entity_id
_entity_poly.type
_entity_poly.pdbx_seq_one_letter_code
_entity_poly.pdbx_strand_id
1 'polypeptide(L)' 'QFALQGYKGVPLSFRSWDHQLRQPVLLAAPRSLVAVAPIEGFLHPKTELDTLGYDQPETGCQWSKGSE' A
#
# COMPACT_ATOMS: atom_id res chain seq x y z
N GLN A 1 -4.67 -12.78 7.11
CA GLN A 1 -3.79 -11.91 6.30
C GLN A 1 -2.59 -11.55 7.15
N PHE A 2 -1.36 -11.60 6.62
CA PHE A 2 -0.15 -11.20 7.36
C PHE A 2 -0.19 -9.69 7.65
N ALA A 3 0.06 -9.31 8.91
CA ALA A 3 0.15 -7.92 9.33
C ALA A 3 1.53 -7.69 9.95
N LEU A 4 2.30 -6.78 9.35
CA LEU A 4 3.61 -6.39 9.85
C LEU A 4 3.42 -5.45 11.05
N GLN A 5 4.07 -5.78 12.17
CA GLN A 5 4.06 -4.96 13.38
C GLN A 5 4.85 -3.66 13.12
N GLY A 6 4.30 -2.52 13.53
CA GLY A 6 4.87 -1.20 13.26
C GLY A 6 3.86 -0.13 12.85
N TYR A 7 2.57 -0.32 13.14
CA TYR A 7 1.52 0.63 12.80
C TYR A 7 0.79 1.16 14.04
N LYS A 8 0.22 2.35 13.90
CA LYS A 8 -0.78 2.91 14.80
C LYS A 8 -2.04 3.17 13.99
N GLY A 9 -2.99 2.23 14.02
CA GLY A 9 -4.21 2.27 13.20
C GLY A 9 -4.26 1.16 12.15
N VAL A 10 -4.10 1.50 10.87
CA VAL A 10 -4.21 0.55 9.75
C VAL A 10 -3.00 -0.39 9.71
N PRO A 11 -3.19 -1.72 9.62
CA PRO A 11 -2.09 -2.68 9.59
C PRO A 11 -1.25 -2.56 8.32
N LEU A 12 0.07 -2.73 8.46
CA LEU A 12 1.00 -2.81 7.33
C LEU A 12 1.00 -4.21 6.72
N SER A 13 1.23 -4.32 5.42
CA SER A 13 1.38 -5.61 4.73
C SER A 13 2.24 -5.49 3.48
N PHE A 14 2.58 -6.61 2.83
CA PHE A 14 3.30 -6.60 1.56
C PHE A 14 2.40 -7.03 0.41
N ARG A 15 2.56 -6.40 -0.75
CA ARG A 15 1.96 -6.82 -2.03
C ARG A 15 2.52 -8.18 -2.43
N SER A 16 1.66 -9.05 -2.96
CA SER A 16 2.03 -10.43 -3.28
C SER A 16 2.74 -10.58 -4.62
N TRP A 17 2.71 -9.56 -5.49
CA TRP A 17 3.23 -9.64 -6.87
C TRP A 17 4.54 -8.85 -7.09
N ASP A 18 4.74 -7.75 -6.36
CA ASP A 18 5.94 -6.91 -6.45
C ASP A 18 6.66 -6.73 -5.10
N HIS A 19 6.15 -7.37 -4.04
CA HIS A 19 6.69 -7.29 -2.67
C HIS A 19 6.83 -5.86 -2.11
N GLN A 20 6.07 -4.89 -2.64
CA GLN A 20 6.06 -3.53 -2.10
C GLN A 20 5.31 -3.47 -0.76
N LEU A 21 5.81 -2.63 0.16
CA LEU A 21 5.16 -2.34 1.44
C LEU A 21 3.89 -1.52 1.23
N ARG A 22 2.76 -2.03 1.69
CA ARG A 22 1.50 -1.30 1.87
C ARG A 22 1.53 -0.59 3.21
N GLN A 23 1.56 0.73 3.17
CA GLN A 23 1.46 1.58 4.34
C GLN A 23 0.62 2.82 4.04
N PRO A 24 -0.03 3.41 5.06
CA PRO A 24 -0.69 4.69 4.90
C PRO A 24 0.32 5.80 4.57
N VAL A 25 -0.07 6.73 3.70
CA VAL A 25 0.75 7.90 3.35
C VAL A 25 0.22 9.13 4.08
N LEU A 26 1.08 9.79 4.84
CA LEU A 26 0.74 10.97 5.61
C LEU A 26 0.77 12.22 4.71
N LEU A 27 -0.37 12.91 4.58
CA LEU A 27 -0.46 14.20 3.92
C LEU A 27 -0.37 15.30 4.98
N ALA A 28 0.70 16.09 4.91
CA ALA A 28 0.99 17.14 5.89
C ALA A 28 1.12 18.52 5.23
N ALA A 29 0.65 19.53 5.95
CA ALA A 29 0.93 20.95 5.71
C ALA A 29 2.08 21.39 6.65
N PRO A 30 2.68 22.59 6.45
CA PRO A 30 3.85 23.02 7.21
C PRO A 30 3.73 22.99 8.74
N ARG A 31 2.50 22.98 9.28
CA ARG A 31 2.24 22.97 10.73
C ARG A 31 1.18 21.95 11.17
N SER A 32 0.73 21.06 10.30
CA SER A 32 -0.33 20.11 10.66
C SER A 32 -0.37 18.88 9.76
N LEU A 33 -0.82 17.76 10.31
CA LEU A 33 -1.32 16.63 9.52
C LEU A 33 -2.69 17.01 8.95
N VAL A 34 -2.84 16.88 7.63
CA VAL A 34 -4.06 17.24 6.91
C VAL A 34 -4.93 16.01 6.70
N ALA A 35 -4.33 14.89 6.29
CA ALA A 35 -5.03 13.63 6.06
C ALA A 35 -4.06 12.44 6.06
N VAL A 36 -4.61 11.23 6.12
CA VAL A 36 -3.89 9.98 5.91
C VAL A 36 -4.49 9.32 4.68
N ALA A 37 -3.68 9.10 3.64
CA ALA A 37 -4.08 8.32 2.49
C ALA A 37 -3.97 6.82 2.82
N PRO A 38 -4.91 5.99 2.34
CA PRO A 38 -5.95 6.27 1.37
C PRO A 38 -7.06 7.11 1.98
N ILE A 39 -7.53 8.12 1.24
CA ILE A 39 -8.64 8.97 1.68
C ILE A 39 -9.93 8.27 1.28
N GLU A 40 -10.92 8.28 2.17
CA GLU A 40 -12.26 7.78 1.88
C GLU A 40 -12.76 8.33 0.53
N GLY A 41 -13.21 7.44 -0.36
CA GLY A 41 -13.60 7.76 -1.73
C GLY A 41 -12.55 7.42 -2.80
N PHE A 42 -11.30 7.11 -2.44
CA PHE A 42 -10.36 6.46 -3.36
C PHE A 42 -10.61 4.94 -3.39
N LEU A 43 -11.47 4.53 -4.32
CA LEU A 43 -11.85 3.13 -4.49
C LEU A 43 -10.78 2.37 -5.28
N HIS A 44 -10.01 1.53 -4.60
CA HIS A 44 -9.22 0.48 -5.23
C HIS A 44 -9.91 -0.87 -5.04
N PRO A 45 -10.03 -1.73 -6.07
CA PRO A 45 -10.95 -2.89 -6.05
C PRO A 45 -10.73 -3.92 -4.94
N LYS A 46 -9.51 -4.01 -4.40
CA LYS A 46 -9.11 -5.04 -3.43
C LYS A 46 -8.72 -4.50 -2.06
N THR A 47 -8.15 -3.31 -2.00
CA THR A 47 -7.66 -2.68 -0.77
C THR A 47 -7.36 -1.22 -1.05
N GLU A 48 -7.82 -0.34 -0.17
CA GLU A 48 -7.64 1.10 -0.31
C GLU A 48 -6.14 1.49 -0.32
N LEU A 49 -5.28 0.68 0.33
CA LEU A 49 -3.82 0.92 0.36
C LEU A 49 -3.11 0.71 -0.98
N ASP A 50 -3.78 0.12 -1.98
CA ASP A 50 -3.21 -0.11 -3.32
C ASP A 50 -3.48 1.05 -4.29
N THR A 51 -3.74 2.24 -3.76
CA THR A 51 -4.08 3.46 -4.53
C THR A 51 -2.89 4.17 -5.19
N LEU A 52 -1.65 3.81 -4.83
CA LEU A 52 -0.44 4.42 -5.39
C LEU A 52 0.40 3.39 -6.17
N GLY A 53 0.89 3.82 -7.34
CA GLY A 53 1.66 2.99 -8.25
C GLY A 53 0.78 2.12 -9.16
N TYR A 54 1.42 1.34 -10.03
CA TYR A 54 0.73 0.41 -10.92
C TYR A 54 0.15 -0.77 -10.13
N ASP A 55 -1.11 -1.12 -10.38
CA ASP A 55 -1.74 -2.30 -9.76
C ASP A 55 -1.31 -3.60 -10.49
N GLN A 56 -1.56 -4.74 -9.85
CA GLN A 56 -1.28 -6.08 -10.38
C GLN A 56 -1.68 -6.30 -11.86
N PRO A 57 -2.87 -5.91 -12.36
CA PRO A 57 -3.24 -6.10 -13.76
C PRO A 57 -2.49 -5.16 -14.73
N GLU A 58 -1.91 -4.08 -14.23
CA GLU A 58 -1.19 -3.07 -15.01
C GLU A 58 0.31 -3.40 -15.09
N THR A 59 0.82 -4.19 -14.15
CA THR A 59 2.21 -4.65 -14.14
C THR A 59 2.41 -5.92 -14.97
N GLY A 60 3.22 -5.84 -16.03
CA GLY A 60 3.69 -7.02 -16.78
C GLY A 60 4.91 -7.72 -16.15
N CYS A 61 5.48 -7.16 -15.08
CA CYS A 61 6.64 -7.69 -14.39
C CYS A 61 6.19 -8.73 -13.35
N GLN A 62 6.64 -9.97 -13.48
CA GLN A 62 6.47 -10.99 -12.47
C GLN A 62 7.77 -11.08 -11.67
N TRP A 63 7.69 -10.88 -10.35
CA TRP A 63 8.83 -11.15 -9.48
C TRP A 63 9.23 -12.63 -9.64
N SER A 64 10.34 -12.89 -10.35
CA SER A 64 10.90 -14.23 -10.39
C SER A 64 11.32 -14.55 -8.96
N LYS A 65 10.62 -15.48 -8.32
CA LYS A 65 11.22 -16.17 -7.18
C LYS A 65 12.48 -16.80 -7.72
N GLY A 66 13.64 -16.27 -7.35
CA GLY A 66 14.91 -16.91 -7.59
C GLY A 66 14.76 -18.37 -7.18
N SER A 67 15.13 -19.25 -8.10
CA SER A 67 15.15 -20.70 -7.91
C SER A 67 15.79 -21.05 -6.57
N GLU A 68 14.99 -21.61 -5.66
CA GLU A 68 15.47 -22.55 -4.66
C GLU A 68 15.38 -23.96 -5.26
#